data_AF-A0A6N9AVN0-F1
#
_entry.id   AF-A0A6N9AVN0-F1
#
_cell.length_a   1.000
_cell.length_b   1.000
_cell.length_c   1.000
_cell.angle_alpha   90.00
_cell.angle_beta   90.00
_cell.angle_gamma   90.00
#
_symmetry.space_group_name_H-M   'P 1'
#
loop_
_entity.id
_entity.type
_entity.pdbx_description
1 polymer ?
#
loop_
_entity_poly.entity_id
_entity_poly.type
_entity_poly.pdbx_seq_one_letter_code
_entity_poly.pdbx_strand_id
1 'polypeptide(L)'
;MNANINLTGMVNLAERSLGAEVLSATDDFFAEKENLLNLEDPVFIEGKFTERGKWMDGWESRRRRIPGHDSCVIRICRGVIHAINIETTHFTGNFPEKAMVE
;
A
#
# COMPACT_ATOMS: atom_id res chain seq x y z
N MET A 1 2.35 6.98 -17.74
CA MET A 1 1.10 7.42 -18.39
C MET A 1 0.03 7.42 -17.33
N ASN A 2 -0.41 8.58 -16.86
CA ASN A 2 -1.56 8.66 -15.98
C ASN A 2 -2.80 8.51 -16.87
N ALA A 3 -3.40 7.32 -16.86
CA ALA A 3 -4.76 7.20 -17.35
C ALA A 3 -5.62 8.05 -16.41
N ASN A 4 -6.29 9.08 -16.94
CA ASN A 4 -7.36 9.77 -16.22
C ASN A 4 -8.52 8.79 -16.08
N ILE A 5 -8.44 7.90 -15.10
CA ILE A 5 -9.53 7.02 -14.72
C ILE A 5 -10.52 7.89 -13.94
N ASN A 6 -11.69 8.12 -14.51
CA ASN A 6 -12.77 8.78 -13.79
C ASN A 6 -13.35 7.78 -12.77
N LEU A 7 -13.06 8.01 -11.49
CA LEU A 7 -13.53 7.21 -10.37
C LEU A 7 -14.78 7.80 -9.70
N THR A 8 -15.38 8.87 -10.24
CA THR A 8 -16.57 9.49 -9.65
C THR A 8 -17.72 8.48 -9.53
N GLY A 9 -18.26 8.34 -8.33
CA GLY A 9 -19.36 7.40 -8.03
C GLY A 9 -18.93 5.94 -7.83
N MET A 10 -17.64 5.62 -7.94
CA MET A 10 -17.11 4.31 -7.58
C MET A 10 -16.98 4.17 -6.06
N VAL A 11 -17.10 2.94 -5.56
CA VAL A 11 -16.88 2.60 -4.15
C VAL A 11 -15.46 2.08 -3.98
N ASN A 12 -14.75 2.56 -2.95
CA ASN A 12 -13.46 1.99 -2.58
C ASN A 12 -13.67 0.64 -1.86
N LEU A 13 -13.51 -0.48 -2.58
CA LEU A 13 -13.68 -1.82 -2.01
C LEU A 13 -12.62 -2.17 -0.95
N ALA A 14 -11.53 -1.40 -0.86
CA ALA A 14 -10.47 -1.55 0.13
C ALA A 14 -10.67 -0.66 1.37
N GLU A 15 -11.80 0.03 1.48
CA GLU A 15 -12.09 0.88 2.65
C GLU A 15 -12.42 0.07 3.91
N ARG A 16 -11.69 0.34 4.99
CA ARG A 16 -11.85 -0.39 6.27
C ARG A 16 -13.25 -0.26 6.87
N SER A 17 -13.91 0.90 6.70
CA SER A 17 -15.27 1.16 7.23
C SER A 17 -16.32 0.22 6.61
N LEU A 18 -16.05 -0.29 5.40
CA LEU A 18 -16.89 -1.24 4.68
C LEU A 18 -16.51 -2.71 4.98
N GLY A 19 -15.52 -2.94 5.87
CA GLY A 19 -15.06 -4.26 6.30
C GLY A 19 -13.82 -4.79 5.57
N ALA A 20 -13.12 -3.96 4.79
CA ALA A 20 -11.83 -4.34 4.24
C ALA A 20 -10.76 -4.47 5.34
N GLU A 21 -9.85 -5.43 5.21
CA GLU A 21 -8.84 -5.74 6.22
C GLU A 21 -7.57 -6.28 5.57
N VAL A 22 -6.40 -5.88 6.10
CA VAL A 22 -5.13 -6.51 5.73
C VAL A 22 -4.95 -7.80 6.54
N LEU A 23 -4.78 -8.93 5.87
CA LEU A 23 -4.72 -10.25 6.51
C LEU A 23 -3.30 -10.68 6.84
N SER A 24 -2.36 -10.41 5.94
CA SER A 24 -0.96 -10.82 6.10
C SER A 24 -0.07 -10.03 5.17
N ALA A 25 1.20 -9.88 5.54
CA ALA A 25 2.27 -9.53 4.62
C ALA A 25 3.47 -10.46 4.84
N THR A 26 4.30 -10.61 3.82
CA THR A 26 5.56 -11.37 3.94
C THR A 26 6.56 -10.69 4.87
N ASP A 27 6.57 -9.35 4.88
CA ASP A 27 7.39 -8.51 5.74
C ASP A 27 6.80 -7.09 5.81
N ASP A 28 6.68 -6.52 7.00
CA ASP A 28 6.18 -5.17 7.27
C ASP A 28 7.08 -4.42 8.28
N PHE A 29 8.38 -4.70 8.17
CA PHE A 29 9.37 -4.25 9.14
C PHE A 29 9.50 -2.73 9.22
N PHE A 30 9.64 -2.01 8.11
CA PHE A 30 9.91 -0.56 8.15
C PHE A 30 8.63 0.26 8.34
N ALA A 31 7.54 -0.16 7.71
CA ALA A 31 6.23 0.45 7.86
C ALA A 31 5.12 -0.58 7.70
N GLU A 32 4.05 -0.41 8.47
CA GLU A 32 2.98 -1.39 8.64
C GLU A 32 2.16 -1.58 7.36
N LYS A 33 1.88 -2.83 7.01
CA LYS A 33 1.02 -3.21 5.88
C LYS A 33 -0.38 -2.60 5.96
N GLU A 34 -0.88 -2.37 7.18
CA GLU A 34 -2.17 -1.75 7.41
C GLU A 34 -2.26 -0.37 6.75
N ASN A 35 -1.17 0.40 6.67
CA ASN A 35 -1.16 1.75 6.10
C ASN A 35 -1.62 1.80 4.63
N LEU A 36 -1.58 0.68 3.89
CA LEU A 36 -2.13 0.57 2.53
C LEU A 36 -3.64 0.90 2.44
N LEU A 37 -4.37 0.80 3.55
CA LEU A 37 -5.81 1.07 3.62
C LEU A 37 -6.15 2.42 4.28
N ASN A 38 -5.16 3.30 4.44
CA ASN A 38 -5.42 4.68 4.88
C ASN A 38 -6.15 5.43 3.76
N LEU A 39 -7.21 6.18 4.13
CA LEU A 39 -8.05 6.92 3.17
C LEU A 39 -7.47 8.28 2.81
N GLU A 40 -6.68 8.85 3.70
CA GLU A 40 -6.05 10.15 3.52
C GLU A 40 -4.82 10.05 2.63
N ASP A 41 -4.44 11.18 2.02
CA ASP A 41 -3.22 11.26 1.21
C ASP A 41 -1.98 10.89 2.06
N PRO A 42 -1.03 10.10 1.53
CA PRO A 42 0.17 9.71 2.26
C PRO A 42 0.95 10.93 2.75
N VAL A 43 1.31 10.93 4.04
CA VAL A 43 2.06 12.03 4.66
C VAL A 43 3.55 11.72 4.73
N PHE A 44 4.38 12.71 4.39
CA PHE A 44 5.80 12.68 4.66
C PHE A 44 6.18 13.64 5.78
N ILE A 45 6.89 13.14 6.79
CA ILE A 45 7.38 13.95 7.91
C ILE A 45 8.90 13.88 7.93
N GLU A 46 9.54 14.99 7.56
CA GLU A 46 10.99 15.10 7.57
C GLU A 46 11.54 14.91 8.99
N GLY A 47 12.61 14.11 9.12
CA GLY A 47 13.25 13.85 10.40
C GLY A 47 12.48 12.94 11.36
N LYS A 48 11.34 12.35 10.95
CA LYS A 48 10.59 11.41 11.78
C LYS A 48 11.11 9.98 11.61
N PHE A 49 11.47 9.35 12.72
CA PHE A 49 11.96 7.97 12.79
C PHE A 49 11.17 7.18 13.83
N THR A 50 11.11 5.88 13.61
CA THR A 50 10.67 4.85 14.55
C THR A 50 11.89 4.03 14.98
N GLU A 51 11.70 3.09 15.90
CA GLU A 51 12.75 2.12 16.26
C GLU A 51 13.17 1.23 15.09
N ARG A 52 12.36 1.15 14.03
CA ARG A 52 12.60 0.30 12.85
C ARG A 52 13.20 1.06 11.68
N GLY A 53 13.34 2.38 11.75
CA GLY A 53 13.89 3.20 10.68
C GLY A 53 13.10 4.49 10.46
N LYS A 54 13.16 5.05 9.26
CA LYS A 54 12.38 6.25 8.92
C LYS A 54 10.88 5.92 9.01
N TRP A 55 10.09 6.81 9.59
CA TRP A 55 8.64 6.64 9.57
C TRP A 55 8.11 6.91 8.17
N MET A 56 7.28 6.00 7.65
CA MET A 56 6.64 6.13 6.35
C MET A 56 5.13 5.90 6.49
N ASP A 57 4.34 6.70 5.78
CA ASP A 57 2.89 6.52 5.66
C ASP A 57 2.58 5.61 4.45
N GLY A 58 2.76 4.32 4.67
CA GLY A 58 2.65 3.29 3.66
C GLY A 58 3.15 1.95 4.19
N TRP A 59 3.31 0.97 3.31
CA TRP A 59 3.88 -0.34 3.64
C TRP A 59 5.31 -0.45 3.11
N GLU A 60 6.25 -0.84 3.97
CA GLU A 60 7.65 -1.00 3.57
C GLU A 60 8.27 -2.25 4.20
N SER A 61 8.73 -3.16 3.33
CA SER A 61 9.49 -4.35 3.71
C SER A 61 10.99 -4.08 3.74
N ARG A 62 11.77 -5.00 4.34
CA ARG A 62 13.22 -4.98 4.23
C ARG A 62 13.65 -5.32 2.82
N ARG A 63 14.80 -4.77 2.42
CA ARG A 63 15.40 -5.10 1.13
C ARG A 63 15.72 -6.59 1.04
N ARG A 64 15.01 -7.27 0.16
CA ARG A 64 15.21 -8.69 -0.12
C ARG A 64 16.53 -8.92 -0.88
N ARG A 65 17.31 -9.92 -0.45
CA ARG A 65 18.57 -10.35 -1.09
C ARG A 65 18.52 -11.80 -1.60
N ILE A 66 17.31 -12.34 -1.68
CA ILE A 66 17.00 -13.69 -2.17
C ILE A 66 15.92 -13.59 -3.25
N PRO A 67 15.80 -14.60 -4.14
CA PRO A 67 14.71 -14.63 -5.12
C PRO A 67 13.31 -14.52 -4.49
N GLY A 68 12.37 -13.98 -5.27
CA GLY A 68 10.97 -13.80 -4.88
C GLY A 68 10.55 -12.33 -4.82
N HIS A 69 9.35 -12.10 -4.30
CA HIS A 69 8.74 -10.79 -4.08
C HIS A 69 8.16 -10.74 -2.67
N ASP A 70 7.93 -9.53 -2.17
CA ASP A 70 7.09 -9.33 -0.99
C ASP A 70 5.64 -9.18 -1.43
N SER A 71 4.72 -9.71 -0.62
CA SER A 71 3.29 -9.67 -0.90
C SER A 71 2.50 -9.30 0.35
N CYS A 72 1.32 -8.74 0.12
CA CYS A 72 0.35 -8.38 1.13
C CYS A 72 -1.02 -8.89 0.67
N VAL A 73 -1.74 -9.57 1.56
CA VAL A 73 -3.06 -10.12 1.30
C VAL A 73 -4.09 -9.23 1.95
N ILE A 74 -5.01 -8.70 1.15
CA ILE A 74 -6.06 -7.77 1.60
C ILE A 74 -7.42 -8.40 1.31
N ARG A 75 -8.25 -8.51 2.35
CA ARG A 75 -9.67 -8.78 2.17
C ARG A 75 -10.36 -7.48 1.77
N ILE A 76 -11.07 -7.52 0.66
CA ILE A 76 -11.91 -6.41 0.19
C ILE A 76 -13.38 -6.69 0.44
N CYS A 77 -14.18 -5.63 0.39
CA CYS A 77 -15.63 -5.74 0.35
C CYS A 77 -16.09 -6.47 -0.92
N ARG A 78 -17.23 -7.16 -0.83
CA ARG A 78 -17.83 -7.79 -2.01
C ARG A 78 -18.15 -6.73 -3.07
N GLY A 79 -17.69 -6.95 -4.29
CA GLY A 79 -17.92 -6.05 -5.41
C GLY A 79 -17.22 -6.52 -6.68
N VAL A 80 -17.27 -5.68 -7.71
CA VAL A 80 -16.54 -5.87 -8.97
C VAL A 80 -15.40 -4.86 -9.01
N ILE A 81 -14.18 -5.34 -9.25
CA ILE A 81 -13.01 -4.46 -9.35
C ILE A 81 -13.00 -3.83 -10.75
N HIS A 82 -13.18 -2.50 -10.80
CA HIS A 82 -13.11 -1.72 -12.04
C HIS A 82 -11.73 -1.08 -12.26
N ALA A 83 -11.03 -0.76 -11.17
CA ALA A 83 -9.72 -0.15 -11.18
C ALA A 83 -8.98 -0.52 -9.89
N ILE A 84 -7.66 -0.47 -9.95
CA ILE A 84 -6.75 -0.64 -8.81
C ILE A 84 -5.81 0.55 -8.84
N ASN A 85 -5.67 1.24 -7.72
CA ASN A 85 -4.64 2.25 -7.53
C ASN A 85 -3.47 1.64 -6.74
N ILE A 86 -2.26 1.76 -7.27
CA ILE A 86 -1.01 1.40 -6.56
C ILE A 86 -0.23 2.70 -6.42
N GLU A 87 -0.28 3.28 -5.24
CA GLU A 87 0.36 4.56 -4.94
C GLU A 87 1.71 4.34 -4.25
N THR A 88 2.75 4.98 -4.78
CA THR A 88 4.13 4.93 -4.25
C THR A 88 4.61 6.31 -3.80
N THR A 89 3.68 7.19 -3.47
CA THR A 89 3.97 8.56 -3.04
C THR A 89 4.95 8.54 -1.85
N HIS A 90 5.97 9.41 -1.90
CA HIS A 90 7.09 9.53 -0.95
C HIS A 90 8.13 8.39 -0.91
N PHE A 91 7.93 7.30 -1.64
CA PHE A 91 8.95 6.26 -1.85
C PHE A 91 9.84 6.63 -3.04
N THR A 92 10.80 7.55 -2.87
CA THR A 92 11.54 8.19 -3.98
C THR A 92 12.86 7.51 -4.38
N GLY A 93 13.03 6.24 -4.03
CA GLY A 93 14.21 5.43 -4.39
C GLY A 93 14.15 3.98 -3.92
N ASN A 94 13.13 3.65 -3.13
CA ASN A 94 12.80 2.34 -2.60
C ASN A 94 11.40 1.86 -3.02
N PHE A 95 10.74 2.56 -3.96
CA PHE A 95 9.50 2.05 -4.56
C PHE A 95 9.77 0.70 -5.26
N PRO A 96 8.77 -0.19 -5.33
CA PRO A 96 8.95 -1.47 -6.00
C PRO A 96 9.20 -1.27 -7.49
N GLU A 97 10.13 -2.04 -8.07
CA GLU A 97 10.41 -1.98 -9.51
C GLU A 97 9.20 -2.43 -10.35
N LYS A 98 8.38 -3.33 -9.80
CA LYS A 98 7.18 -3.90 -10.42
C LYS A 98 6.15 -4.23 -9.35
N ALA A 99 4.88 -4.21 -9.74
CA ALA A 99 3.77 -4.68 -8.92
C ALA A 99 2.85 -5.59 -9.73
N MET A 100 2.12 -6.46 -9.02
CA MET A 100 1.11 -7.37 -9.58
C MET A 100 -0.01 -7.50 -8.55
N VAL A 101 -1.24 -7.70 -9.02
CA VAL A 101 -2.40 -8.03 -8.20
C VAL A 101 -3.00 -9.33 -8.72
N GLU A 102 -3.40 -10.20 -7.80
CA GLU A 102 -3.96 -11.54 -8.06
C GLU A 102 -5.36 -11.71 -7.47
#